data_AF-A0A0S6WXC5-F1
#
_entry.id   AF-A0A0S6WXC5-F1
#
_cell.length_a   1.000
_cell.length_b   1.000
_cell.length_c   1.000
_cell.angle_alpha   90.00
_cell.angle_beta   90.00
_cell.angle_gamma   90.00
#
_symmetry.space_group_name_H-M   'P 1'
#
loop_
_entity.id
_entity.type
_entity.pdbx_description
1 polymer ?
#
loop_
_entity_poly.entity_id
_entity_poly.type
_entity_poly.pdbx_seq_one_letter_code
_entity_poly.pdbx_strand_id
1 'polypeptide(L)'
;MQTTKTRHQFYLPDVLSAKLEVAAAAPESSKTDVLTKALTAWFAAEEGQAIEAKFGVTLARQVKASEALERQMAHLTEVVGLLVRHQLTMTAHHPAFDAETRHLGKLRYEQFVRMAGELAAKGKAPGPDPKPEIQQEFDL
;
A
#
# COMPACT_ATOMS: atom_id res chain seq x y z
N MET A 1 -31.43 -14.91 -20.67
CA MET A 1 -30.74 -16.22 -20.82
C MET A 1 -31.64 -17.26 -20.18
N GLN A 2 -32.08 -18.28 -20.93
CA GLN A 2 -33.01 -19.29 -20.40
C GLN A 2 -32.28 -20.11 -19.34
N THR A 3 -32.69 -19.97 -18.07
CA THR A 3 -32.17 -20.78 -16.97
C THR A 3 -32.90 -22.12 -16.99
N THR A 4 -32.31 -23.11 -17.65
CA THR A 4 -32.79 -24.49 -17.58
C THR A 4 -32.66 -24.98 -16.13
N LYS A 5 -33.79 -25.24 -15.47
CA LYS A 5 -33.82 -25.80 -14.12
C LYS A 5 -33.63 -27.32 -14.20
N THR A 6 -32.48 -27.81 -13.74
CA THR A 6 -32.21 -29.25 -13.62
C THR A 6 -32.80 -29.79 -12.31
N ARG A 7 -33.63 -30.84 -12.38
CA ARG A 7 -34.17 -31.50 -11.19
C ARG A 7 -33.15 -32.50 -10.65
N HIS A 8 -32.66 -32.24 -9.43
CA HIS A 8 -31.81 -33.17 -8.69
C HIS A 8 -32.64 -33.92 -7.65
N GLN A 9 -32.44 -35.23 -7.53
CA GLN A 9 -33.06 -36.06 -6.50
C GLN A 9 -31.96 -36.53 -5.54
N PHE A 10 -32.04 -36.12 -4.28
CA PHE A 10 -31.06 -36.41 -3.24
C PHE A 10 -31.76 -36.67 -1.92
N TYR A 11 -31.13 -37.45 -1.07
CA TYR A 11 -31.66 -37.79 0.25
C TYR A 11 -31.15 -36.78 1.29
N LEU A 12 -32.05 -36.26 2.12
CA LEU A 12 -31.71 -35.45 3.28
C LEU A 12 -31.88 -36.27 4.55
N PRO A 13 -30.97 -36.17 5.53
CA PRO A 13 -31.22 -36.69 6.87
C PRO A 13 -32.51 -36.09 7.45
N ASP A 14 -33.25 -36.87 8.23
CA ASP A 14 -34.56 -36.49 8.76
C ASP A 14 -34.55 -35.13 9.49
N VAL A 15 -33.50 -34.88 10.26
CA VAL A 15 -33.29 -33.61 10.99
C VAL A 15 -33.16 -32.42 10.03
N LEU A 16 -32.48 -32.60 8.89
CA LEU A 16 -32.27 -31.55 7.90
C LEU A 16 -33.54 -31.34 7.05
N SER A 17 -34.25 -32.43 6.75
CA SER A 17 -35.53 -32.40 6.07
C SER A 17 -36.56 -31.60 6.87
N ALA A 18 -36.69 -31.86 8.18
CA ALA A 18 -37.58 -31.11 9.06
C ALA A 18 -37.25 -29.61 9.10
N LYS A 19 -35.96 -29.26 9.15
CA LYS A 19 -35.51 -27.86 9.10
C LYS A 19 -35.84 -27.18 7.77
N LEU A 20 -35.72 -27.90 6.66
CA LEU A 20 -36.06 -27.40 5.33
C LEU A 20 -37.56 -27.15 5.20
N GLU A 21 -38.41 -28.05 5.72
CA GLU A 21 -39.86 -27.86 5.74
C GLU A 21 -40.25 -26.60 6.52
N VAL A 22 -39.66 -26.40 7.71
CA VAL A 22 -39.91 -25.19 8.52
C VAL A 22 -39.44 -23.93 7.80
N ALA A 23 -38.26 -23.97 7.18
CA ALA A 23 -37.72 -22.83 6.45
C ALA A 23 -38.53 -22.48 5.19
N ALA A 24 -39.09 -23.48 4.51
CA ALA A 24 -39.94 -23.31 3.34
C ALA A 24 -41.42 -23.01 3.68
N ALA A 25 -41.81 -23.09 4.95
CA ALA A 25 -43.15 -22.72 5.39
C ALA A 25 -43.37 -21.20 5.43
N ALA A 26 -42.31 -20.40 5.24
CA ALA A 26 -42.43 -18.94 5.14
C ALA A 26 -43.10 -18.52 3.81
N PRO A 27 -43.98 -17.49 3.82
CA PRO A 27 -44.87 -17.17 2.71
C PRO A 27 -44.19 -16.79 1.38
N GLU A 28 -42.90 -16.43 1.40
CA GLU A 28 -42.16 -16.01 0.21
C GLU A 28 -41.05 -16.99 -0.21
N SER A 29 -40.97 -18.18 0.39
CA SER A 29 -39.87 -19.11 0.15
C SER A 29 -40.36 -20.51 -0.25
N SER A 30 -39.95 -20.99 -1.41
CA SER A 30 -40.08 -22.41 -1.74
C SER A 30 -38.88 -23.22 -1.23
N LYS A 31 -39.03 -24.54 -1.09
CA LYS A 31 -37.91 -25.45 -0.77
C LYS A 31 -36.75 -25.27 -1.74
N THR A 32 -37.06 -25.08 -3.02
CA THR A 32 -36.07 -24.81 -4.07
C THR A 32 -35.35 -23.49 -3.83
N ASP A 33 -36.03 -22.43 -3.40
CA ASP A 33 -35.41 -21.13 -3.13
C ASP A 33 -34.49 -21.18 -1.92
N VAL A 34 -34.92 -21.85 -0.84
CA VAL A 34 -34.10 -22.06 0.36
C VAL A 34 -32.84 -22.86 0.02
N LEU A 35 -32.98 -23.96 -0.71
CA LEU A 35 -31.84 -24.78 -1.17
C LEU A 35 -30.92 -24.01 -2.11
N THR A 36 -31.47 -23.24 -3.05
CA THR A 36 -30.68 -22.43 -3.97
C THR A 36 -29.87 -21.38 -3.20
N LYS A 37 -30.49 -20.66 -2.26
CA LYS A 37 -29.78 -19.68 -1.42
C LYS A 37 -28.69 -20.34 -0.57
N ALA A 38 -28.98 -21.49 0.04
CA ALA A 38 -28.03 -22.21 0.87
C ALA A 38 -26.82 -22.71 0.06
N LEU A 39 -27.05 -23.28 -1.13
CA LEU A 39 -25.98 -23.75 -2.02
C LEU A 39 -25.15 -22.59 -2.56
N THR A 40 -25.79 -21.51 -3.01
CA THR A 40 -25.08 -20.31 -3.47
C THR A 40 -24.20 -19.73 -2.35
N ALA A 41 -24.71 -19.66 -1.12
CA ALA A 41 -23.93 -19.21 0.02
C ALA A 41 -22.77 -20.15 0.36
N TRP A 42 -22.99 -21.46 0.27
CA TRP A 42 -21.95 -22.46 0.51
C TRP A 42 -20.82 -22.36 -0.53
N PHE A 43 -21.14 -22.32 -1.82
CA PHE A 43 -20.14 -22.15 -2.88
C PHE A 43 -19.41 -20.81 -2.76
N ALA A 44 -20.11 -19.71 -2.48
CA ALA A 44 -19.49 -18.41 -2.26
C ALA A 44 -18.54 -18.40 -1.05
N ALA A 45 -18.88 -19.12 0.02
CA ALA A 45 -18.01 -19.26 1.19
C ALA A 45 -16.76 -20.09 0.87
N GLU A 46 -16.90 -21.20 0.14
CA GLU A 46 -15.79 -22.05 -0.31
C GLU A 46 -14.83 -21.28 -1.24
N GLU A 47 -15.39 -20.53 -2.19
CA GLU A 47 -14.63 -19.65 -3.10
C GLU A 47 -13.92 -18.53 -2.33
N GLY A 48 -14.60 -17.89 -1.38
CA GLY A 48 -14.00 -16.88 -0.51
C GLY A 48 -12.84 -17.43 0.31
N GLN A 49 -12.99 -18.63 0.89
CA GLN A 49 -11.92 -19.29 1.63
C GLN A 49 -10.73 -19.67 0.73
N ALA A 50 -10.98 -20.11 -0.50
CA ALA A 50 -9.94 -20.44 -1.47
C ALA A 50 -9.15 -19.19 -1.92
N ILE A 51 -9.84 -18.05 -2.07
CA ILE A 51 -9.22 -16.75 -2.38
C ILE A 51 -8.39 -16.28 -1.19
N GLU A 52 -8.96 -16.26 0.01
CA GLU A 52 -8.27 -15.85 1.23
C GLU A 52 -7.01 -16.71 1.49
N ALA A 53 -7.09 -18.02 1.28
CA ALA A 53 -5.93 -18.91 1.41
C ALA A 53 -4.81 -18.59 0.41
N LYS A 54 -5.16 -18.19 -0.83
CA LYS A 54 -4.17 -17.84 -1.87
C LYS A 54 -3.56 -16.45 -1.67
N PHE A 55 -4.37 -15.47 -1.25
CA PHE A 55 -3.94 -14.09 -1.15
C PHE A 55 -3.47 -13.69 0.26
N GLY A 56 -3.92 -14.37 1.31
CA GLY A 56 -3.60 -14.04 2.71
C GLY A 56 -2.10 -14.09 3.01
N VAL A 57 -1.39 -15.12 2.53
CA VAL A 57 0.07 -15.23 2.72
C VAL A 57 0.82 -14.11 2.00
N THR A 58 0.43 -13.81 0.77
CA THR A 58 1.05 -12.75 -0.05
C THR A 58 0.79 -11.38 0.58
N LEU A 59 -0.44 -11.11 1.01
CA LEU A 59 -0.80 -9.86 1.66
C LEU A 59 -0.07 -9.69 2.99
N ALA A 60 -0.01 -10.74 3.82
CA ALA A 60 0.75 -10.72 5.08
C ALA A 60 2.24 -10.44 4.85
N ARG A 61 2.82 -10.97 3.77
CA ARG A 61 4.20 -10.65 3.37
C ARG A 61 4.34 -9.18 2.96
N GLN A 62 3.39 -8.65 2.21
CA GLN A 62 3.39 -7.25 1.77
C GLN A 62 3.27 -6.29 2.96
N VAL A 63 2.41 -6.59 3.93
CA VAL A 63 2.28 -5.82 5.17
C VAL A 63 3.61 -5.78 5.93
N LYS A 64 4.25 -6.93 6.13
CA LYS A 64 5.57 -6.99 6.80
C LYS A 64 6.65 -6.21 6.04
N ALA A 65 6.62 -6.23 4.71
CA ALA A 65 7.54 -5.45 3.89
C ALA A 65 7.30 -3.93 4.04
N SER A 66 6.03 -3.50 4.09
CA SER A 66 5.66 -2.10 4.37
C SER A 66 6.16 -1.64 5.73
N GLU A 67 5.91 -2.41 6.78
CA GLU A 67 6.39 -2.09 8.13
C GLU A 67 7.92 -2.01 8.20
N ALA A 68 8.63 -2.88 7.46
CA ALA A 68 10.09 -2.82 7.39
C ALA A 68 10.58 -1.55 6.69
N LEU A 69 9.94 -1.16 5.59
CA LEU A 69 10.23 0.09 4.89
C LEU A 69 9.95 1.31 5.77
N GLU A 70 8.81 1.34 6.48
CA GLU A 70 8.47 2.42 7.41
C GLU A 70 9.54 2.58 8.51
N ARG A 71 10.01 1.47 9.09
CA ARG A 71 11.12 1.50 10.06
C ARG A 71 12.42 2.03 9.45
N GLN A 72 12.75 1.62 8.22
CA GLN A 72 13.93 2.11 7.51
C GLN A 72 13.82 3.61 7.23
N MET A 73 12.64 4.09 6.80
CA MET A 73 12.39 5.51 6.57
C MET A 73 12.52 6.32 7.86
N ALA A 74 11.94 5.84 8.97
CA ALA A 74 12.08 6.49 10.27
C ALA A 74 13.55 6.61 10.70
N HIS A 75 14.33 5.53 10.52
CA HIS A 75 15.76 5.54 10.79
C HIS A 75 16.53 6.54 9.90
N LEU A 76 16.22 6.59 8.59
CA LEU A 76 16.83 7.57 7.69
C LEU A 76 16.48 9.00 8.11
N THR A 77 15.24 9.28 8.53
CA THR A 77 14.85 10.59 9.05
C THR A 77 15.66 10.97 10.29
N GLU A 78 15.89 10.03 11.20
CA GLU A 78 16.72 10.26 12.38
C GLU A 78 18.17 10.57 12.01
N VAL A 79 18.77 9.77 11.12
CA VAL A 79 20.15 9.97 10.64
C VAL A 79 20.31 11.33 9.93
N VAL A 80 19.35 11.72 9.09
CA VAL A 80 19.36 13.05 8.45
C VAL A 80 19.24 14.16 9.49
N GLY A 81 18.36 14.01 10.49
CA GLY A 81 18.25 14.95 11.60
C GLY A 81 19.56 15.11 12.39
N LEU A 82 20.25 14.00 12.66
CA LEU A 82 21.57 13.99 13.29
C LEU A 82 22.63 14.67 12.42
N LEU A 83 22.64 14.39 11.11
CA LEU A 83 23.53 15.04 10.15
C LEU A 83 23.32 16.56 10.13
N VAL A 84 22.06 17.02 10.01
CA VAL A 84 21.74 18.45 10.01
C VAL A 84 22.22 19.11 11.32
N ARG A 85 21.93 18.50 12.47
CA ARG A 85 22.40 19.00 13.77
C ARG A 85 23.93 19.06 13.82
N HIS A 86 24.61 18.03 13.34
CA HIS A 86 26.08 17.98 13.29
C HIS A 86 26.65 19.10 12.41
N GLN A 87 26.11 19.27 11.20
CA GLN A 87 26.53 20.35 10.28
C GLN A 87 26.31 21.73 10.91
N LEU A 88 25.15 21.98 11.50
CA LEU A 88 24.86 23.24 12.17
C LEU A 88 25.77 23.50 13.38
N THR A 89 26.08 22.46 14.15
CA THR A 89 27.00 22.55 15.29
C THR A 89 28.44 22.83 14.85
N MET A 90 28.89 22.21 13.76
CA MET A 90 30.20 22.48 13.14
C MET A 90 30.29 23.92 12.62
N THR A 91 29.21 24.44 12.04
CA THR A 91 29.15 25.83 11.55
C THR A 91 28.97 26.88 12.65
N ALA A 92 28.65 26.49 13.89
CA ALA A 92 28.38 27.43 14.99
C ALA A 92 29.58 28.30 15.38
N HIS A 93 30.80 27.91 14.98
CA HIS A 93 32.03 28.65 15.24
C HIS A 93 32.54 29.43 14.02
N HIS A 94 31.79 29.48 12.91
CA HIS A 94 32.23 30.20 11.72
C HIS A 94 31.94 31.71 11.83
N PRO A 95 32.88 32.57 11.39
CA PRO A 95 32.61 33.99 11.23
C PRO A 95 31.45 34.20 10.25
N ALA A 96 30.72 35.31 10.42
CA ALA A 96 29.59 35.63 9.54
C ALA A 96 30.03 35.64 8.07
N PHE A 97 29.29 34.93 7.22
CA PHE A 97 29.55 34.93 5.77
C PHE A 97 29.43 36.35 5.21
N ASP A 98 30.34 36.69 4.31
CA ASP A 98 30.30 37.90 3.50
C ASP A 98 29.04 37.94 2.61
N ALA A 99 28.74 39.11 2.05
CA ALA A 99 27.50 39.33 1.31
C ALA A 99 27.40 38.45 0.06
N GLU A 100 28.52 38.21 -0.64
CA GLU A 100 28.53 37.39 -1.86
C GLU A 100 28.32 35.91 -1.53
N THR A 101 29.03 35.38 -0.52
CA THR A 101 28.84 33.99 -0.08
C THR A 101 27.42 33.74 0.43
N ARG A 102 26.81 34.72 1.12
CA ARG A 102 25.41 34.61 1.58
C ARG A 102 24.43 34.61 0.41
N HIS A 103 24.64 35.46 -0.59
CA HIS A 103 23.81 35.51 -1.79
C HIS A 103 23.91 34.20 -2.59
N LEU A 104 25.12 33.68 -2.77
CA LEU A 104 25.36 32.39 -3.42
C LEU A 104 24.72 31.23 -2.65
N GLY A 105 24.81 31.23 -1.32
CA GLY A 105 24.14 30.24 -0.47
C GLY A 105 22.63 30.25 -0.63
N LYS A 106 22.02 31.44 -0.73
CA LYS A 106 20.58 31.60 -0.98
C LYS A 106 20.17 31.03 -2.34
N LEU A 107 20.92 31.36 -3.41
CA LEU A 107 20.67 30.84 -4.75
C LEU A 107 20.73 29.30 -4.79
N ARG A 108 21.74 28.70 -4.14
CA ARG A 108 21.87 27.24 -4.04
C ARG A 108 20.71 26.60 -3.28
N TYR A 109 20.27 27.22 -2.19
CA TYR A 109 19.10 26.74 -1.44
C TYR A 109 17.82 26.79 -2.27
N GLU A 110 17.56 27.89 -2.97
CA GLU A 110 16.39 28.03 -3.84
C GLU A 110 16.38 26.97 -4.96
N GLN A 111 17.54 26.69 -5.58
CA GLN A 111 17.69 25.63 -6.57
C GLN A 111 17.43 24.24 -5.98
N PHE A 112 17.95 23.96 -4.79
CA PHE A 112 17.70 22.71 -4.08
C PHE A 112 16.21 22.50 -3.80
N VAL A 113 15.52 23.52 -3.27
CA VAL A 113 14.07 23.46 -2.99
C VAL A 113 13.28 23.18 -4.25
N ARG A 114 13.63 23.82 -5.38
CA ARG A 114 13.01 23.57 -6.68
C ARG A 114 13.17 22.10 -7.11
N MET A 115 14.39 21.58 -7.07
CA MET A 115 14.66 20.18 -7.43
C MET A 115 13.93 19.19 -6.51
N ALA A 116 13.90 19.45 -5.20
CA ALA A 116 13.18 18.63 -4.24
C ALA A 116 11.66 18.63 -4.52
N GLY A 117 11.09 19.79 -4.85
CA GLY A 117 9.69 19.92 -5.27
C GLY A 117 9.37 19.15 -6.55
N GLU A 118 10.25 19.21 -7.55
CA GLU A 118 10.11 18.43 -8.79
C GLU A 118 10.20 16.92 -8.57
N LEU A 119 11.12 16.47 -7.71
CA LEU A 119 11.25 15.05 -7.35
C LEU A 119 10.02 14.54 -6.60
N ALA A 120 9.51 15.32 -5.64
CA ALA A 120 8.29 15.00 -4.91
C ALA A 120 7.07 14.89 -5.86
N ALA A 121 6.95 15.80 -6.83
CA ALA A 121 5.89 15.78 -7.83
C ALA A 121 5.99 14.58 -8.80
N LYS A 122 7.20 14.08 -9.08
CA LYS A 122 7.43 12.95 -9.98
C LYS A 122 7.22 11.57 -9.33
N GLY A 123 7.13 11.47 -8.01
CA GLY A 123 6.88 10.21 -7.28
C GLY A 123 7.93 9.11 -7.48
N LYS A 124 9.13 9.46 -7.99
CA LYS A 124 10.19 8.50 -8.33
C LYS A 124 11.31 8.59 -7.30
N ALA A 125 11.67 7.45 -6.70
CA ALA A 125 12.94 7.35 -5.98
C ALA A 125 14.08 7.72 -6.94
N PRO A 126 15.07 8.52 -6.53
CA PRO A 126 16.18 8.86 -7.39
C PRO A 126 16.86 7.55 -7.82
N GLY A 127 16.87 7.30 -9.13
CA GLY A 127 17.80 6.33 -9.70
C GLY A 127 19.24 6.81 -9.43
N PRO A 128 20.25 5.95 -9.57
CA PRO A 128 21.64 6.36 -9.37
C PRO A 128 21.91 7.61 -10.23
N ASP A 129 22.20 8.73 -9.57
CA ASP A 129 22.41 10.00 -10.25
C ASP A 129 23.52 9.85 -11.29
N PRO A 130 23.37 10.42 -12.50
CA PRO A 130 24.54 10.68 -13.33
C PRO A 130 25.44 11.63 -12.53
N LYS A 131 26.72 11.27 -12.45
CA LYS A 131 27.77 12.04 -11.79
C LYS A 131 27.57 13.53 -12.05
N PRO A 132 27.64 14.40 -11.03
CA PRO A 132 27.69 15.83 -11.29
C PRO A 132 29.01 16.07 -12.02
N GLU A 133 28.93 16.25 -13.34
CA GLU A 133 29.91 17.03 -14.08
C GLU A 133 29.80 18.43 -13.51
N ILE A 134 30.57 18.67 -12.45
CA ILE A 134 31.02 20.00 -12.10
C ILE A 134 31.93 20.38 -13.27
N GLN A 135 31.31 20.87 -14.35
CA GLN A 135 32.03 21.42 -15.47
C GLN A 135 32.89 22.54 -14.89
N GLN A 136 34.19 22.32 -14.99
CA GLN A 136 35.23 23.30 -14.78
C GLN A 136 34.98 24.46 -15.75
N GLU A 137 34.19 25.44 -15.33
CA GLU A 137 34.29 26.82 -15.81
C GLU A 137 34.57 27.70 -14.59
N PHE A 138 35.79 27.52 -14.07
CA PHE A 138 36.49 28.53 -13.31
C PHE A 138 37.81 28.75 -14.05
N ASP A 139 37.73 29.46 -15.17
CA ASP A 139 38.84 30.24 -15.68
C ASP A 139 38.33 31.67 -15.85
N LEU A 140 39.04 32.58 -15.15
CA LEU A 140 38.96 34.05 -15.08
C LEU A 140 37.94 34.67 -14.12
#